data_AF-F7VGV2-F1
#
_entry.id   AF-F7VGV2-F1
#
_cell.length_a   1.000
_cell.length_b   1.000
_cell.length_c   1.000
_cell.angle_alpha   90.00
_cell.angle_beta   90.00
_cell.angle_gamma   90.00
#
_symmetry.space_group_name_H-M   'P 1'
#
loop_
_entity.id
_entity.type
_entity.pdbx_description
1 polymer ?
#
loop_
_entity_poly.entity_id
_entity_poly.type
_entity_poly.pdbx_seq_one_letter_code
_entity_poly.pdbx_strand_id
1 'polypeptide(L)'
;MLQASFSGTPHTSPALQSTRYTPATPALRAVFAARAAGVPLTVRDVSPDMMEAIRQQWGLVQHALQPVTELHVAAWLKKLSQLVTNPPGAETAASQCRAIFEVCGDIPSGAWGRDARLAWARQPPRNGYPTGARWPSPNELRTLLLPFAETIRRDAEGCRALLRLHSQSDATLQSTTSQTTAPQTHATPPIH
;
A
#
# COMPACT_ATOMS: atom_id res chain seq x y z
N MET A 1 46.75 34.43 7.87
CA MET A 1 46.64 33.24 8.75
C MET A 1 45.29 33.37 9.46
N LEU A 2 44.31 32.47 9.43
CA LEU A 2 44.12 31.11 8.92
C LEU A 2 42.60 30.95 8.69
N GLN A 3 42.23 30.28 7.60
CA GLN A 3 40.87 29.80 7.32
C GLN A 3 40.42 28.78 8.38
N ALA A 4 39.11 28.73 8.62
CA ALA A 4 38.45 27.50 9.05
C ALA A 4 37.12 27.38 8.31
N SER A 5 37.16 26.70 7.16
CA SER A 5 36.00 26.25 6.41
C SER A 5 35.40 25.05 7.14
N PHE A 6 34.20 25.20 7.71
CA PHE A 6 33.39 24.06 8.13
C PHE A 6 32.52 23.60 6.96
N SER A 7 33.08 22.72 6.12
CA SER A 7 32.29 21.86 5.24
C SER A 7 31.71 20.72 6.05
N GLY A 8 30.57 20.97 6.70
CA GLY A 8 29.68 19.92 7.18
C GLY A 8 28.73 19.54 6.05
N THR A 9 29.01 18.44 5.35
CA THR A 9 28.03 17.80 4.48
C THR A 9 26.84 17.38 5.35
N PRO A 10 25.59 17.77 5.02
CA PRO A 10 24.45 17.20 5.72
C PRO A 10 24.40 15.72 5.34
N HIS A 11 24.72 14.84 6.29
CA HIS A 11 24.28 13.46 6.23
C HIS A 11 22.75 13.49 6.14
N THR A 12 22.23 13.35 4.92
CA THR A 12 20.83 13.03 4.66
C THR A 12 20.54 11.71 5.35
N SER A 13 20.09 11.79 6.61
CA SER A 13 19.42 10.69 7.28
C SER A 13 18.32 10.21 6.34
N PRO A 14 18.15 8.89 6.10
CA PRO A 14 17.04 8.41 5.30
C PRO A 14 15.78 8.92 5.97
N ALA A 15 15.08 9.80 5.27
CA ALA A 15 13.84 10.40 5.73
C ALA A 15 12.98 9.28 6.30
N LEU A 16 12.53 9.43 7.55
CA LEU A 16 11.53 8.57 8.18
C LEU A 16 10.45 8.32 7.13
N GLN A 17 10.48 7.12 6.52
CA GLN A 17 9.58 6.78 5.44
C GLN A 17 8.19 6.95 5.99
N SER A 18 7.43 7.84 5.37
CA SER A 18 6.06 8.12 5.80
C SER A 18 5.34 6.78 5.82
N THR A 19 4.97 6.30 7.01
CA THR A 19 4.20 5.05 7.19
C THR A 19 2.78 5.17 6.63
N ARG A 20 2.50 6.30 5.97
CA ARG A 20 1.26 6.60 5.29
C ARG A 20 1.29 5.96 3.91
N TYR A 21 0.28 5.14 3.65
CA TYR A 21 0.03 4.63 2.32
C TYR A 21 -0.09 5.75 1.30
N THR A 22 0.66 5.61 0.21
CA THR A 22 0.48 6.37 -1.02
C THR A 22 0.21 5.39 -2.15
N PRO A 23 -0.78 5.67 -3.02
CA PRO A 23 -1.02 4.84 -4.20
C PRO A 23 0.23 4.68 -5.05
N ALA A 24 0.36 3.54 -5.70
CA ALA A 24 1.49 3.27 -6.59
C ALA A 24 1.64 4.38 -7.66
N THR A 25 2.89 4.69 -8.01
CA THR A 25 3.19 5.70 -9.04
C THR A 25 2.54 5.32 -10.38
N PRO A 26 2.29 6.28 -11.29
CA PRO A 26 1.70 5.97 -12.59
C PRO A 26 2.45 4.88 -13.38
N ALA A 27 3.78 4.88 -13.31
CA ALA A 27 4.62 3.85 -13.94
C ALA A 27 4.36 2.46 -13.33
N LEU A 28 4.36 2.33 -12.00
CA LEU A 28 4.05 1.06 -11.33
C LEU A 28 2.64 0.57 -11.66
N ARG A 29 1.66 1.47 -11.64
CA ARG A 29 0.27 1.13 -12.00
C ARG A 29 0.12 0.67 -13.44
N ALA A 30 0.89 1.23 -14.37
CA ALA A 30 0.90 0.77 -15.75
C ALA A 30 1.44 -0.67 -15.87
N VAL A 31 2.50 -1.02 -15.14
CA VAL A 31 3.03 -2.39 -15.11
C VAL A 31 2.01 -3.35 -14.47
N PHE A 32 1.36 -2.95 -13.37
CA PHE A 32 0.31 -3.75 -12.74
C PHE A 32 -0.87 -3.98 -13.70
N ALA A 33 -1.31 -2.93 -14.39
CA ALA A 33 -2.41 -3.00 -15.35
C ALA A 33 -2.07 -3.86 -16.56
N ALA A 34 -0.87 -3.73 -17.14
CA ALA A 34 -0.40 -4.56 -18.25
C ALA A 34 -0.44 -6.04 -17.86
N ARG A 35 0.08 -6.38 -16.67
CA ARG A 35 0.05 -7.75 -16.17
C ARG A 35 -1.37 -8.26 -15.92
N ALA A 36 -2.24 -7.43 -15.33
CA ALA A 36 -3.64 -7.79 -15.09
C ALA A 36 -4.41 -8.01 -16.41
N ALA A 37 -4.02 -7.31 -17.47
CA ALA A 37 -4.54 -7.51 -18.83
C ALA A 37 -3.95 -8.74 -19.55
N GLY A 38 -3.10 -9.53 -18.89
CA GLY A 38 -2.49 -10.73 -19.48
C GLY A 38 -1.33 -10.45 -20.41
N VAL A 39 -0.77 -9.23 -20.42
CA VAL A 39 0.47 -8.95 -21.15
C VAL A 39 1.59 -9.81 -20.56
N PRO A 40 2.28 -10.64 -21.37
CA PRO A 40 3.35 -11.50 -20.89
C PRO A 40 4.53 -10.63 -20.49
N LEU A 41 4.70 -10.41 -19.18
CA LEU A 41 5.88 -9.78 -18.62
C LEU A 41 6.89 -10.87 -18.24
N THR A 42 8.10 -10.75 -18.76
CA THR A 42 9.25 -11.54 -18.34
C THR A 42 10.07 -10.77 -17.30
N VAL A 43 10.98 -11.45 -16.60
CA VAL A 43 11.91 -10.79 -15.65
C VAL A 43 12.82 -9.77 -16.34
N ARG A 44 13.09 -9.94 -17.63
CA ARG A 44 13.89 -8.96 -18.40
C ARG A 44 13.13 -7.66 -18.68
N ASP A 45 11.80 -7.68 -18.63
CA ASP A 45 10.95 -6.52 -18.88
C ASP A 45 10.81 -5.62 -17.64
N VAL A 46 11.26 -6.09 -16.47
CA VAL A 46 11.21 -5.33 -15.22
C VAL A 46 12.64 -5.00 -14.78
N SER A 47 13.00 -3.71 -14.88
CA SER A 47 14.34 -3.27 -14.47
C SER A 47 14.58 -3.48 -12.96
N PRO A 48 15.84 -3.59 -12.51
CA PRO A 48 16.17 -3.69 -11.09
C PRO A 48 15.59 -2.53 -10.25
N ASP A 49 15.62 -1.31 -10.79
CA ASP A 49 15.04 -0.12 -10.15
C ASP A 49 13.52 -0.25 -10.00
N MET A 50 12.84 -0.78 -11.02
CA MET A 50 11.40 -1.06 -10.95
C MET A 50 11.10 -2.13 -9.89
N MET A 51 11.93 -3.16 -9.79
CA MET A 51 11.79 -4.17 -8.75
C MET A 51 12.01 -3.63 -7.34
N GLU A 52 12.94 -2.70 -7.16
CA GLU A 52 13.12 -2.02 -5.90
C GLU A 52 11.89 -1.15 -5.55
N ALA A 53 11.35 -0.42 -6.52
CA ALA A 53 10.12 0.34 -6.35
C ALA A 53 8.92 -0.58 -6.00
N ILE A 54 8.83 -1.77 -6.59
CA ILE A 54 7.79 -2.77 -6.26
C ILE A 54 7.94 -3.27 -4.81
N ARG A 55 9.16 -3.55 -4.34
CA ARG A 55 9.42 -3.97 -2.96
C ARG A 55 9.06 -2.87 -1.95
N GLN A 56 9.43 -1.62 -2.26
CA GLN A 56 9.07 -0.47 -1.43
C GLN A 56 7.54 -0.28 -1.38
N GLN A 57 6.87 -0.34 -2.53
CA GLN A 57 5.41 -0.26 -2.60
C GLN A 57 4.75 -1.40 -1.82
N TRP A 58 5.31 -2.62 -1.89
CA TRP A 58 4.81 -3.76 -1.13
C TRP A 58 4.84 -3.51 0.39
N GLY A 59 5.94 -2.96 0.92
CA GLY A 59 6.03 -2.60 2.32
C GLY A 59 4.94 -1.61 2.76
N LEU A 60 4.71 -0.55 1.97
CA LEU A 60 3.65 0.44 2.24
C LEU A 60 2.25 -0.21 2.21
N VAL A 61 1.99 -1.06 1.21
CA VAL A 61 0.71 -1.72 1.03
C VAL A 61 0.42 -2.75 2.13
N GLN A 62 1.44 -3.48 2.61
CA GLN A 62 1.28 -4.43 3.72
C GLN A 62 0.82 -3.73 5.01
N HIS A 63 1.37 -2.55 5.31
CA HIS A 63 0.90 -1.74 6.42
C HIS A 63 -0.52 -1.20 6.17
N ALA A 64 -0.80 -0.76 4.94
CA ALA A 64 -2.13 -0.26 4.57
C ALA A 64 -3.24 -1.31 4.69
N LEU A 65 -2.91 -2.58 4.39
CA LEU A 65 -3.83 -3.72 4.42
C LEU A 65 -4.17 -4.22 5.83
N GLN A 66 -3.49 -3.72 6.87
CA GLN A 66 -3.78 -4.16 8.23
C GLN A 66 -5.26 -3.92 8.58
N PRO A 67 -5.90 -4.83 9.33
CA PRO A 67 -7.28 -4.69 9.72
C PRO A 67 -7.49 -3.38 10.50
N VAL A 68 -8.61 -2.72 10.26
CA VAL A 68 -8.99 -1.56 11.06
C VAL A 68 -9.43 -2.03 12.46
N THR A 69 -9.20 -1.20 13.47
CA THR A 69 -9.69 -1.44 14.83
C THR A 69 -10.72 -0.38 15.19
N GLU A 70 -11.57 -0.64 16.17
CA GLU A 70 -12.54 0.36 16.65
C GLU A 70 -11.84 1.65 17.12
N LEU A 71 -10.65 1.54 17.73
CA LEU A 71 -9.83 2.69 18.10
C LEU A 71 -9.39 3.53 16.88
N HIS A 72 -9.06 2.89 15.75
CA HIS A 72 -8.76 3.61 14.51
C HIS A 72 -9.98 4.38 14.01
N VAL A 73 -11.16 3.76 14.03
CA VAL A 73 -12.43 4.42 13.63
C VAL A 73 -12.72 5.61 14.54
N ALA A 74 -12.63 5.43 15.86
CA ALA A 74 -12.84 6.50 16.84
C ALA A 74 -11.86 7.67 16.62
N ALA A 75 -10.58 7.37 16.40
CA ALA A 75 -9.56 8.38 16.12
C ALA A 75 -9.81 9.11 14.80
N TRP A 76 -10.30 8.41 13.78
CA TRP A 76 -10.67 8.99 12.50
C TRP A 76 -11.85 9.96 12.64
N LEU A 77 -12.92 9.52 13.33
CA LEU A 77 -14.12 10.32 13.58
C LEU A 77 -13.83 11.54 14.45
N LYS A 78 -13.02 11.39 15.50
CA LYS A 78 -12.56 12.51 16.33
C LYS A 78 -11.86 13.59 15.51
N LYS A 79 -11.01 13.19 14.56
CA LYS A 79 -10.35 14.16 13.66
C LYS A 79 -11.32 14.70 12.59
N LEU A 80 -12.36 13.96 12.24
CA LEU A 80 -13.40 14.46 11.35
C LEU A 80 -14.26 15.54 12.02
N SER A 81 -14.50 15.45 13.34
CA SER A 81 -15.25 16.48 14.09
C SER A 81 -14.67 17.89 13.96
N GLN A 82 -13.38 18.03 13.64
CA GLN A 82 -12.73 19.32 13.39
C GLN A 82 -13.06 19.91 12.01
N LEU A 83 -13.65 19.11 11.13
CA LEU A 83 -13.96 19.44 9.74
C LEU A 83 -15.47 19.51 9.47
N VAL A 84 -16.30 19.30 10.50
CA VAL A 84 -17.75 19.34 10.38
C VAL A 84 -18.37 20.32 11.37
N THR A 85 -19.50 20.91 11.03
CA THR A 85 -20.13 21.94 11.87
C THR A 85 -20.97 21.36 13.01
N ASN A 86 -21.61 20.20 12.81
CA ASN A 86 -22.46 19.56 13.83
C ASN A 86 -22.01 18.11 14.08
N PRO A 87 -20.92 17.88 14.82
CA PRO A 87 -20.57 16.55 15.29
C PRO A 87 -21.60 16.06 16.34
N PRO A 88 -21.79 14.74 16.49
CA PRO A 88 -22.63 14.19 17.53
C PRO A 88 -22.08 14.48 18.94
N GLY A 89 -22.98 14.55 19.93
CA GLY A 89 -22.60 14.60 21.35
C GLY A 89 -21.88 13.32 21.80
N ALA A 90 -21.20 13.37 22.95
CA ALA A 90 -20.30 12.31 23.41
C ALA A 90 -20.96 10.91 23.49
N GLU A 91 -22.20 10.83 24.00
CA GLU A 91 -22.94 9.57 24.11
C GLU A 91 -23.29 8.98 22.74
N THR A 92 -23.78 9.81 21.81
CA THR A 92 -24.12 9.40 20.44
C THR A 92 -22.86 9.08 19.62
N ALA A 93 -21.73 9.74 19.90
CA ALA A 93 -20.48 9.52 19.21
C ALA A 93 -19.94 8.10 19.43
N ALA A 94 -20.03 7.57 20.65
CA ALA A 94 -19.58 6.21 20.98
C ALA A 94 -20.44 5.14 20.28
N SER A 95 -21.77 5.27 20.36
CA SER A 95 -22.69 4.33 19.70
C SER A 95 -22.56 4.37 18.17
N GLN A 96 -22.42 5.57 17.59
CA GLN A 96 -22.19 5.73 16.15
C GLN A 96 -20.83 5.17 15.71
N CYS A 97 -19.77 5.35 16.51
CA CYS A 97 -18.46 4.76 16.25
C CYS A 97 -18.54 3.23 16.16
N ARG A 98 -19.22 2.61 17.13
CA ARG A 98 -19.41 1.15 17.16
C ARG A 98 -20.20 0.64 15.95
N ALA A 99 -21.31 1.31 15.62
CA ALA A 99 -22.11 0.96 14.44
C ALA A 99 -21.31 1.11 13.13
N ILE A 100 -20.47 2.14 13.02
CA ILE A 100 -19.57 2.32 11.88
C ILE A 100 -18.53 1.19 11.81
N PHE A 101 -17.94 0.80 12.94
CA PHE A 101 -16.97 -0.28 12.99
C PHE A 101 -17.60 -1.62 12.59
N GLU A 102 -18.82 -1.91 13.03
CA GLU A 102 -19.56 -3.13 12.63
C GLU A 102 -19.79 -3.20 11.11
N VAL A 103 -20.09 -2.07 10.46
CA VAL A 103 -20.37 -2.03 9.01
C VAL A 103 -19.12 -1.91 8.16
N CYS A 104 -18.05 -1.32 8.68
CA CYS A 104 -16.84 -0.97 7.92
C CYS A 104 -15.58 -1.71 8.40
N GLY A 105 -15.69 -2.69 9.31
CA GLY A 105 -14.55 -3.40 9.90
C GLY A 105 -13.71 -4.21 8.91
N ASP A 106 -14.26 -4.58 7.76
CA ASP A 106 -13.57 -5.24 6.64
C ASP A 106 -12.74 -4.26 5.78
N ILE A 107 -12.91 -2.96 5.96
CA ILE A 107 -12.17 -1.93 5.23
C ILE A 107 -10.76 -1.79 5.85
N PRO A 108 -9.69 -1.97 5.06
CA PRO A 108 -8.32 -1.94 5.56
C PRO A 108 -7.98 -0.56 6.16
N SER A 109 -7.17 -0.56 7.21
CA SER A 109 -6.80 0.65 7.97
C SER A 109 -6.25 1.78 7.10
N GLY A 110 -5.50 1.46 6.04
CA GLY A 110 -4.96 2.44 5.09
C GLY A 110 -6.01 3.27 4.35
N ALA A 111 -7.24 2.76 4.21
CA ALA A 111 -8.34 3.51 3.58
C ALA A 111 -8.87 4.63 4.49
N TRP A 112 -8.65 4.54 5.80
CA TRP A 112 -9.06 5.53 6.81
C TRP A 112 -8.06 6.70 6.89
N GLY A 113 -7.67 7.22 5.73
CA GLY A 113 -6.65 8.25 5.60
C GLY A 113 -7.16 9.68 5.79
N ARG A 114 -6.25 10.65 5.64
CA ARG A 114 -6.59 12.07 5.53
C ARG A 114 -7.45 12.34 4.29
N ASP A 115 -7.12 11.72 3.16
CA ASP A 115 -7.79 11.97 1.89
C ASP A 115 -9.25 11.52 1.93
N ALA A 116 -9.55 10.39 2.59
CA ALA A 116 -10.92 9.97 2.86
C ALA A 116 -11.68 10.98 3.74
N ARG A 117 -11.05 11.54 4.79
CA ARG A 117 -11.68 12.60 5.62
C ARG A 117 -12.00 13.84 4.81
N LEU A 118 -11.05 14.28 3.97
CA LEU A 118 -11.25 15.43 3.11
C LEU A 118 -12.31 15.16 2.05
N ALA A 119 -12.35 13.95 1.49
CA ALA A 119 -13.39 13.54 0.56
C ALA A 119 -14.78 13.60 1.20
N TRP A 120 -14.92 13.19 2.47
CA TRP A 120 -16.17 13.35 3.23
C TRP A 120 -16.50 14.83 3.45
N ALA A 121 -15.57 15.60 3.98
CA ALA A 121 -15.79 17.01 4.32
C ALA A 121 -16.14 17.88 3.10
N ARG A 122 -15.71 17.48 1.89
CA ARG A 122 -15.96 18.19 0.63
C ARG A 122 -17.16 17.66 -0.15
N GLN A 123 -17.92 16.69 0.37
CA GLN A 123 -19.06 16.16 -0.36
C GLN A 123 -20.08 17.27 -0.68
N PRO A 124 -20.69 17.25 -1.87
CA PRO A 124 -21.75 18.20 -2.20
C PRO A 124 -22.93 18.05 -1.21
N PRO A 125 -23.77 19.09 -1.07
CA PRO A 125 -24.96 19.00 -0.23
C PRO A 125 -25.79 17.76 -0.60
N ARG A 126 -26.20 16.99 0.41
CA ARG A 126 -26.92 15.73 0.20
C ARG A 126 -28.00 15.58 1.27
N ASN A 127 -29.17 15.11 0.86
CA ASN A 127 -30.32 14.89 1.74
C ASN A 127 -30.71 16.13 2.58
N GLY A 128 -30.62 17.33 1.99
CA GLY A 128 -30.95 18.59 2.67
C GLY A 128 -29.87 19.12 3.63
N TYR A 129 -28.74 18.43 3.78
CA TYR A 129 -27.63 18.90 4.62
C TYR A 129 -26.57 19.64 3.77
N PRO A 130 -26.05 20.78 4.25
CA PRO A 130 -24.93 21.44 3.58
C PRO A 130 -23.65 20.61 3.68
N THR A 131 -22.68 20.91 2.82
CA THR A 131 -21.35 20.30 2.83
C THR A 131 -20.71 20.40 4.20
N GLY A 132 -20.17 19.28 4.71
CA GLY A 132 -19.50 19.25 6.02
C GLY A 132 -20.43 19.45 7.22
N ALA A 133 -21.76 19.29 7.07
CA ALA A 133 -22.66 19.56 8.19
C ALA A 133 -22.60 18.54 9.32
N ARG A 134 -22.28 17.26 9.02
CA ARG A 134 -22.47 16.14 9.95
C ARG A 134 -21.45 15.01 9.78
N TRP A 135 -21.43 14.13 10.77
CA TRP A 135 -20.80 12.81 10.63
C TRP A 135 -21.54 11.93 9.60
N PRO A 136 -20.83 10.99 8.96
CA PRO A 136 -21.43 10.03 8.06
C PRO A 136 -22.28 8.99 8.79
N SER A 137 -23.34 8.51 8.13
CA SER A 137 -23.93 7.23 8.52
C SER A 137 -23.00 6.07 8.15
N PRO A 138 -23.15 4.88 8.76
CA PRO A 138 -22.29 3.72 8.45
C PRO A 138 -22.24 3.38 6.96
N ASN A 139 -23.38 3.35 6.27
CA ASN A 139 -23.44 3.03 4.84
C ASN A 139 -22.80 4.11 3.97
N GLU A 140 -23.00 5.39 4.28
CA GLU A 140 -22.36 6.47 3.54
C GLU A 140 -20.83 6.43 3.67
N LEU A 141 -20.35 6.15 4.87
CA LEU A 141 -18.91 6.03 5.10
C LEU A 141 -18.35 4.83 4.36
N ARG A 142 -19.03 3.68 4.38
CA ARG A 142 -18.64 2.50 3.61
C ARG A 142 -18.50 2.84 2.13
N THR A 143 -19.51 3.45 1.52
CA THR A 143 -19.46 3.87 0.11
C THR A 143 -18.29 4.80 -0.18
N LEU A 144 -17.99 5.73 0.72
CA LEU A 144 -16.85 6.65 0.57
C LEU A 144 -15.50 5.94 0.67
N LEU A 145 -15.35 4.97 1.57
CA LEU A 145 -14.08 4.30 1.81
C LEU A 145 -13.72 3.22 0.77
N LEU A 146 -14.72 2.60 0.14
CA LEU A 146 -14.53 1.49 -0.81
C LEU A 146 -13.54 1.80 -1.94
N PRO A 147 -13.58 2.97 -2.63
CA PRO A 147 -12.60 3.28 -3.68
C PRO A 147 -11.15 3.33 -3.18
N PHE A 148 -10.92 3.80 -1.95
CA PHE A 148 -9.59 3.83 -1.33
C PHE A 148 -9.11 2.42 -0.99
N ALA A 149 -9.98 1.61 -0.38
CA ALA A 149 -9.71 0.21 -0.06
C ALA A 149 -9.38 -0.60 -1.32
N GLU A 150 -10.14 -0.39 -2.39
CA GLU A 150 -9.96 -1.12 -3.64
C GLU A 150 -8.65 -0.74 -4.33
N THR A 151 -8.22 0.52 -4.20
CA THR A 151 -6.90 0.94 -4.70
C THR A 151 -5.77 0.24 -3.94
N ILE A 152 -5.85 0.13 -2.61
CA ILE A 152 -4.88 -0.61 -1.80
C ILE A 152 -4.83 -2.09 -2.22
N ARG A 153 -6.01 -2.73 -2.41
CA ARG A 153 -6.10 -4.14 -2.82
C ARG A 153 -5.51 -4.39 -4.20
N ARG A 154 -5.78 -3.52 -5.17
CA ARG A 154 -5.20 -3.58 -6.52
C ARG A 154 -3.67 -3.45 -6.49
N ASP A 155 -3.15 -2.48 -5.74
CA ASP A 155 -1.70 -2.33 -5.57
C ASP A 155 -1.09 -3.59 -4.91
N ALA A 156 -1.77 -4.18 -3.92
CA ALA A 156 -1.33 -5.40 -3.26
C ALA A 156 -1.29 -6.61 -4.19
N GLU A 157 -2.30 -6.74 -5.05
CA GLU A 157 -2.32 -7.77 -6.07
C GLU A 157 -1.17 -7.59 -7.06
N GLY A 158 -0.98 -6.38 -7.59
CA GLY A 158 0.09 -6.03 -8.52
C GLY A 158 1.50 -6.31 -7.95
N CYS A 159 1.75 -5.91 -6.70
CA CYS A 159 3.00 -6.21 -6.00
C CYS A 159 3.23 -7.72 -5.84
N ARG A 160 2.26 -8.45 -5.29
CA ARG A 160 2.38 -9.92 -5.08
C ARG A 160 2.63 -10.66 -6.38
N ALA A 161 1.92 -10.26 -7.41
CA ALA A 161 2.03 -10.78 -8.77
C ALA A 161 3.46 -10.72 -9.33
N LEU A 162 4.11 -9.56 -9.23
CA LEU A 162 5.46 -9.34 -9.79
C LEU A 162 6.57 -9.90 -8.91
N LEU A 163 6.40 -9.86 -7.58
CA LEU A 163 7.34 -10.48 -6.65
C LEU A 163 7.39 -12.00 -6.84
N ARG A 164 6.24 -12.65 -7.05
CA ARG A 164 6.20 -14.09 -7.37
C ARG A 164 6.93 -14.42 -8.67
N LEU A 165 6.72 -13.64 -9.72
CA LEU A 165 7.37 -13.83 -11.02
C LEU A 165 8.91 -13.82 -10.90
N HIS A 166 9.45 -12.90 -10.11
CA HIS A 166 10.90 -12.82 -9.88
C HIS A 166 11.42 -13.99 -9.04
N SER A 167 10.73 -14.36 -7.96
CA SER A 167 11.14 -15.50 -7.12
C SER A 167 11.21 -16.82 -7.89
N GLN A 168 10.28 -17.05 -8.83
CA GLN A 168 10.25 -18.26 -9.67
C GLN A 168 11.40 -18.30 -10.68
N SER A 169 11.77 -17.13 -11.21
CA SER A 169 12.88 -17.03 -12.18
C SER A 169 14.22 -17.27 -11.50
N ASP A 170 14.44 -16.72 -10.30
CA ASP A 170 15.65 -16.97 -9.50
C ASP A 170 15.81 -18.46 -9.16
N ALA A 171 14.71 -19.12 -8.75
CA ALA A 171 14.73 -20.56 -8.46
C ALA A 171 15.04 -21.42 -9.70
N THR A 172 14.54 -21.02 -10.87
CA THR A 172 14.81 -21.71 -12.14
C THR A 172 16.30 -21.60 -12.52
N LEU A 173 16.88 -20.39 -12.41
CA LEU A 173 18.28 -20.14 -12.74
C LEU A 173 19.25 -20.89 -11.81
N GLN A 174 18.94 -20.96 -10.50
CA GLN A 174 19.73 -21.74 -9.54
C GLN A 174 19.69 -23.24 -9.85
N SER A 175 18.52 -23.77 -10.22
CA SER A 175 18.35 -25.20 -10.56
C SER A 175 19.15 -25.64 -11.80
N THR A 176 19.22 -24.79 -12.84
CA THR A 176 20.05 -25.06 -14.03
C THR A 176 21.55 -24.98 -13.75
N THR A 177 21.96 -24.09 -12.85
CA THR A 177 23.39 -23.93 -12.49
C THR A 177 23.88 -25.11 -11.66
N SER A 178 23.06 -25.64 -10.74
CA SER A 178 23.40 -26.82 -9.95
C SER A 178 23.45 -28.12 -10.76
N GLN A 179 22.76 -28.23 -11.90
CA GLN A 179 22.81 -29.42 -12.76
C GLN A 179 24.03 -29.45 -13.71
N THR A 180 24.69 -28.32 -13.96
CA THR A 180 25.84 -28.24 -14.88
C THR A 180 27.16 -28.64 -14.21
N THR A 181 27.19 -28.80 -12.88
CA THR A 181 28.39 -29.15 -12.11
C THR A 181 28.35 -30.61 -11.61
N ALA A 182 28.02 -31.56 -12.48
CA ALA A 182 28.29 -32.97 -12.23
C ALA A 182 29.60 -33.35 -12.96
N PRO A 183 30.69 -33.68 -12.26
CA PRO A 183 31.90 -34.16 -12.92
C PRO A 183 31.59 -35.52 -13.56
N GLN A 184 31.61 -35.58 -14.90
CA GLN A 184 31.69 -36.85 -15.62
C GLN A 184 33.04 -37.48 -15.27
N THR A 185 33.04 -38.43 -14.34
CA THR A 185 34.19 -39.28 -14.06
C THR A 185 34.41 -40.17 -15.28
N HIS A 186 35.31 -39.73 -16.17
CA HIS A 186 35.74 -40.50 -17.32
C HIS A 186 36.50 -41.73 -16.80
N ALA A 187 35.85 -42.90 -16.85
CA ALA A 187 36.47 -44.17 -16.53
C ALA A 187 37.40 -44.58 -17.69
N THR A 188 38.70 -44.64 -17.41
CA THR A 188 39.73 -45.17 -18.30
C THR A 188 39.59 -46.70 -18.41
N PRO A 189 39.58 -47.30 -19.61
CA PRO A 189 39.53 -48.75 -19.74
C PRO A 189 40.92 -49.38 -19.48
N PRO A 190 41.00 -50.59 -18.90
CA PRO A 190 42.27 -51.30 -18.74
C PRO A 190 42.72 -51.89 -20.07
N ILE A 191 43.99 -51.65 -20.42
CA ILE A 191 44.69 -52.30 -21.52
C ILE A 191 45.20 -53.65 -21.00
N HIS A 192 44.82 -54.73 -21.70
CA HIS A 192 45.39 -56.08 -21.54
C HIS A 192 46.51 -56.30 -22.56
#